data_AF-A0A0C9XTD8-F1
#
_entry.id   AF-A0A0C9XTD8-F1
#
_cell.length_a   1.000
_cell.length_b   1.000
_cell.length_c   1.000
_cell.angle_alpha   90.00
_cell.angle_beta   90.00
_cell.angle_gamma   90.00
#
_symmetry.space_group_name_H-M   'P 1'
#
loop_
_entity.id
_entity.type
_entity.pdbx_description
1 polymer ?
#
loop_
_entity_poly.entity_id
_entity_poly.type
_entity_poly.pdbx_seq_one_letter_code
_entity_poly.pdbx_strand_id
1 'polypeptide(L)'
;MDPNAAKVIHPPALHSAPVPSSTAPPISPNSSQACPPRKPIICFGCGVTGHGLDSCDAINDLVKKGSLARDDNHRVIYPYGQCIYRNGDEMILQAYERSVNATQPTNTVHFVIHEEADEYLGAEIYELEDEAVVAAAERNAKISKDKRREVFDGVLLPPRSHGKGKEREFPKQSTSSTPPLSISHQSELI
;
A
#
# COMPACT_ATOMS: atom_id res chain seq x y z
N MET A 1 -45.83 36.97 12.23
CA MET A 1 -45.88 35.53 11.86
C MET A 1 -46.79 35.43 10.65
N ASP A 2 -46.26 34.99 9.52
CA ASP A 2 -46.99 34.97 8.24
C ASP A 2 -48.06 33.86 8.24
N PRO A 3 -49.36 34.17 8.10
CA PRO A 3 -50.44 33.19 8.09
C PRO A 3 -50.39 32.23 6.90
N ASN A 4 -49.54 32.49 5.90
CA ASN A 4 -49.44 31.68 4.68
C ASN A 4 -48.36 30.59 4.75
N ALA A 5 -47.52 30.57 5.80
CA ALA A 5 -46.44 29.58 5.94
C ALA A 5 -46.97 28.14 6.05
N ALA A 6 -48.16 27.95 6.63
CA ALA A 6 -48.78 26.63 6.78
C ALA A 6 -49.25 26.02 5.44
N LYS A 7 -49.44 26.83 4.39
CA LYS A 7 -49.83 26.33 3.05
C LYS A 7 -48.68 25.74 2.25
N VAL A 8 -47.43 25.97 2.67
CA VAL A 8 -46.22 25.55 1.94
C VAL A 8 -45.63 24.26 2.51
N ILE A 9 -46.11 23.82 3.68
CA ILE A 9 -45.65 22.58 4.32
C ILE A 9 -46.59 21.46 3.90
N HIS A 10 -46.20 20.72 2.87
CA HIS A 10 -46.89 19.48 2.50
C HIS A 10 -46.39 18.32 3.38
N PRO A 11 -47.28 17.47 3.91
CA PRO A 11 -46.85 16.24 4.59
C PRO A 11 -46.11 15.33 3.57
N PRO A 12 -45.15 14.52 4.02
CA PRO A 12 -44.47 13.58 3.14
C PRO A 12 -45.50 12.64 2.50
N ALA A 13 -45.58 12.67 1.17
CA ALA A 13 -46.42 11.76 0.42
C ALA A 13 -45.86 10.34 0.61
N LEU A 14 -46.52 9.53 1.43
CA LEU A 14 -46.29 8.10 1.43
C LEU A 14 -46.86 7.57 0.12
N HIS A 15 -46.02 7.47 -0.90
CA HIS A 15 -46.32 6.71 -2.08
C HIS A 15 -46.59 5.27 -1.63
N SER A 16 -47.86 4.85 -1.65
CA SER A 16 -48.18 3.43 -1.63
C SER A 16 -47.41 2.79 -2.78
N ALA A 17 -46.48 1.89 -2.44
CA ALA A 17 -45.74 1.14 -3.43
C ALA A 17 -46.75 0.52 -4.42
N PRO A 18 -46.53 0.63 -5.73
CA PRO A 18 -47.36 -0.08 -6.68
C PRO A 18 -47.26 -1.56 -6.34
N VAL A 19 -48.40 -2.20 -6.08
CA VAL A 19 -48.51 -3.65 -6.11
C VAL A 19 -47.93 -4.09 -7.45
N PRO A 20 -46.90 -4.95 -7.51
CA PRO A 20 -46.42 -5.44 -8.78
C PRO A 20 -47.50 -6.35 -9.35
N SER A 21 -48.39 -5.80 -10.18
CA SER A 21 -49.18 -6.57 -11.14
C SER A 21 -48.20 -7.14 -12.16
N SER A 22 -47.63 -8.28 -11.81
CA SER A 22 -46.72 -9.04 -12.64
C SER A 22 -47.53 -9.82 -13.67
N THR A 23 -48.03 -9.12 -14.68
CA THR A 23 -48.37 -9.72 -15.97
C THR A 23 -47.33 -9.27 -16.99
N ALA A 24 -46.07 -9.61 -16.71
CA ALA A 24 -45.10 -9.70 -17.79
C ALA A 24 -45.52 -10.87 -18.69
N PRO A 25 -45.39 -10.76 -20.03
CA PRO A 25 -45.48 -11.95 -20.88
C PRO A 25 -44.46 -12.98 -20.36
N PRO A 26 -44.72 -14.30 -20.45
CA PRO A 26 -43.73 -15.28 -20.06
C PRO A 26 -42.46 -14.97 -20.84
N ILE A 27 -41.40 -14.59 -20.11
CA ILE A 27 -40.06 -14.46 -20.68
C ILE A 27 -39.75 -15.86 -21.18
N SER A 28 -39.83 -16.03 -22.50
CA SER A 28 -39.39 -17.25 -23.15
C SER A 28 -37.97 -17.53 -22.67
N PRO A 29 -37.66 -18.72 -22.12
CA PRO A 29 -36.32 -19.04 -21.62
C PRO A 29 -35.30 -19.18 -22.76
N ASN A 30 -35.69 -18.87 -24.00
CA ASN A 30 -34.88 -19.06 -25.18
C ASN A 30 -34.52 -17.72 -25.85
N SER A 31 -33.90 -16.82 -25.10
CA SER A 31 -32.93 -15.90 -25.70
C SER A 31 -31.56 -16.49 -25.50
N SER A 32 -31.26 -17.52 -26.30
CA SER A 32 -29.90 -18.01 -26.53
C SER A 32 -29.15 -16.98 -27.37
N GLN A 33 -29.05 -15.75 -26.87
CA GLN A 33 -27.97 -14.87 -27.28
C GLN A 33 -26.71 -15.50 -26.68
N ALA A 34 -26.03 -16.29 -27.50
CA ALA A 34 -24.85 -17.06 -27.15
C ALA A 34 -23.76 -16.08 -26.68
N CYS A 35 -23.77 -15.77 -25.38
CA CYS A 35 -22.60 -15.23 -24.73
C CYS A 35 -21.50 -16.27 -24.96
N PRO A 36 -20.33 -15.86 -25.51
CA PRO A 36 -19.21 -16.79 -25.57
C PRO A 36 -18.94 -17.32 -24.15
N PRO A 37 -18.60 -18.61 -24.01
CA PRO A 37 -18.32 -19.20 -22.71
C PRO A 37 -17.27 -18.34 -22.00
N ARG A 38 -17.62 -17.82 -20.82
CA ARG A 38 -16.70 -17.02 -20.02
C ARG A 38 -15.50 -17.89 -19.68
N LYS A 39 -14.30 -17.33 -19.79
CA LYS A 39 -13.08 -18.02 -19.35
C LYS A 39 -13.25 -18.43 -17.88
N PRO A 40 -12.75 -19.62 -17.49
CA PRO A 40 -12.81 -20.05 -16.11
C PRO A 40 -12.07 -19.05 -15.22
N ILE A 41 -12.64 -18.75 -14.04
CA ILE A 41 -12.01 -17.88 -13.05
C ILE A 41 -10.75 -18.58 -12.55
N ILE A 42 -9.62 -17.88 -12.61
CA ILE A 42 -8.33 -18.31 -12.06
C ILE A 42 -8.17 -17.64 -10.69
N CYS A 43 -7.84 -18.41 -9.66
CA CYS A 43 -7.60 -17.89 -8.33
C CYS A 43 -6.28 -17.10 -8.30
N PHE A 44 -6.31 -15.83 -7.90
CA PHE A 44 -5.10 -15.00 -7.71
C PHE A 44 -4.22 -15.45 -6.53
N GLY A 45 -4.74 -16.32 -5.67
CA GLY A 45 -4.03 -16.90 -4.53
C GLY A 45 -3.09 -18.03 -4.95
N CYS A 46 -3.68 -19.12 -5.44
CA CYS A 46 -2.97 -20.37 -5.78
C CYS A 46 -2.86 -20.65 -7.29
N GLY A 47 -3.51 -19.88 -8.16
CA GLY A 47 -3.48 -20.08 -9.61
C GLY A 47 -4.41 -21.18 -10.15
N VAL A 48 -5.13 -21.91 -9.29
CA VAL A 48 -6.07 -22.96 -9.71
C VAL A 48 -7.41 -22.34 -10.15
N THR A 49 -8.10 -22.96 -11.09
CA THR A 49 -9.41 -22.50 -11.57
C THR A 49 -10.55 -22.94 -10.64
N GLY A 50 -11.67 -22.23 -10.68
CA GLY A 50 -12.93 -22.64 -10.04
C GLY A 50 -13.23 -21.98 -8.69
N HIS A 51 -12.32 -21.17 -8.14
CA HIS A 51 -12.55 -20.40 -6.92
C HIS A 51 -11.85 -19.03 -6.98
N GLY A 52 -12.29 -18.11 -6.11
CA GLY A 52 -11.68 -16.78 -5.95
C GLY A 52 -10.72 -16.75 -4.77
N LEU A 53 -10.05 -15.60 -4.57
CA LEU A 53 -9.10 -15.44 -3.47
C LEU A 53 -9.74 -15.67 -2.10
N ASP A 54 -10.99 -15.22 -1.92
CA ASP A 54 -11.70 -15.32 -0.66
C ASP A 54 -11.98 -16.77 -0.23
N SER A 55 -12.27 -17.63 -1.20
CA SER A 55 -12.54 -19.06 -1.01
C SER A 55 -11.34 -19.95 -1.32
N CYS A 56 -10.12 -19.39 -1.32
CA CYS A 56 -8.91 -20.15 -1.59
C CYS A 56 -8.41 -20.85 -0.34
N ASP A 57 -8.54 -22.18 -0.29
CA ASP A 57 -8.11 -22.99 0.85
C ASP A 57 -6.62 -22.83 1.15
N ALA A 58 -5.76 -22.82 0.13
CA ALA A 58 -4.31 -22.66 0.31
C ALA A 58 -3.94 -21.32 1.00
N ILE A 59 -4.60 -20.23 0.62
CA ILE A 59 -4.40 -18.92 1.26
C ILE A 59 -5.04 -18.89 2.64
N ASN A 60 -6.24 -19.44 2.78
CA ASN A 60 -6.95 -19.49 4.06
C ASN A 60 -6.18 -20.30 5.10
N ASP A 61 -5.49 -21.37 4.70
CA ASP A 61 -4.65 -22.16 5.59
C ASP A 61 -3.40 -21.40 6.03
N LEU A 62 -2.78 -20.60 5.14
CA LEU A 62 -1.69 -19.70 5.54
C LEU A 62 -2.16 -18.60 6.50
N VAL A 63 -3.39 -18.12 6.34
CA VAL A 63 -4.01 -17.16 7.25
C VAL A 63 -4.31 -17.81 8.61
N LYS A 64 -4.89 -19.01 8.62
CA LYS A 64 -5.15 -19.77 9.86
C LYS A 64 -3.86 -20.11 10.61
N LYS A 65 -2.77 -20.40 9.88
CA LYS A 65 -1.43 -20.64 10.45
C LYS A 65 -0.77 -19.37 11.01
N GLY A 66 -1.31 -18.18 10.70
CA GLY A 66 -0.72 -16.90 11.09
C GLY A 66 0.46 -16.46 10.24
N SER A 67 0.80 -17.19 9.18
CA SER A 67 1.85 -16.81 8.23
C SER A 67 1.45 -15.63 7.34
N LEU A 68 0.15 -15.50 7.08
CA LEU A 68 -0.48 -14.39 6.36
C LEU A 68 -1.65 -13.86 7.18
N ALA A 69 -2.14 -12.67 6.84
CA ALA A 69 -3.32 -12.06 7.43
C ALA A 69 -4.19 -11.44 6.32
N ARG A 70 -5.42 -11.07 6.67
CA ARG A 70 -6.29 -10.24 5.83
C ARG A 70 -6.45 -8.88 6.49
N ASP A 71 -6.29 -7.81 5.73
CA ASP A 71 -6.60 -6.45 6.18
C ASP A 71 -8.11 -6.16 6.14
N ASP A 72 -8.50 -4.97 6.60
CA ASP A 72 -9.89 -4.49 6.58
C ASP A 72 -10.47 -4.37 5.16
N ASN A 73 -9.60 -4.32 4.14
CA ASN A 73 -9.95 -4.29 2.72
C ASN A 73 -9.95 -5.70 2.08
N HIS A 74 -9.91 -6.76 2.88
CA HIS A 74 -9.83 -8.17 2.46
C HIS A 74 -8.60 -8.50 1.59
N ARG A 75 -7.53 -7.70 1.66
CA ARG A 75 -6.27 -7.97 0.97
C ARG A 75 -5.42 -8.89 1.81
N VAL A 76 -4.71 -9.79 1.13
CA VAL A 76 -3.76 -10.68 1.77
C VAL A 76 -2.46 -9.93 2.03
N ILE A 77 -2.09 -9.85 3.29
CA ILE A 77 -0.92 -9.15 3.81
C ILE A 77 -0.10 -10.10 4.68
N TYR A 78 1.12 -9.72 5.02
CA TYR A 78 1.85 -10.38 6.09
C TYR A 78 1.24 -10.03 7.46
N PRO A 79 1.43 -10.88 8.49
CA PRO A 79 0.88 -10.64 9.83
C PRO A 79 1.37 -9.33 10.47
N TYR A 80 2.54 -8.83 10.06
CA TYR A 80 3.09 -7.55 10.50
C TYR A 80 2.54 -6.33 9.73
N GLY A 81 1.51 -6.51 8.89
CA GLY A 81 0.83 -5.42 8.19
C GLY A 81 1.41 -5.05 6.83
N GLN A 82 2.55 -5.64 6.43
CA GLN A 82 3.15 -5.32 5.13
C GLN A 82 2.42 -6.03 3.98
N CYS A 83 2.32 -5.34 2.84
CA CYS A 83 1.82 -5.93 1.61
C CYS A 83 2.77 -7.01 1.04
N ILE A 84 2.18 -8.03 0.42
CA ILE A 84 2.92 -9.02 -0.37
C ILE A 84 3.19 -8.41 -1.75
N TYR A 85 4.47 -8.19 -2.07
CA TYR A 85 4.89 -7.68 -3.37
C TYR A 85 4.94 -8.79 -4.40
N ARG A 86 4.26 -8.57 -5.53
CA ARG A 86 4.18 -9.50 -6.67
C ARG A 86 5.01 -8.99 -7.86
N ASN A 87 5.66 -9.92 -8.56
CA ASN A 87 6.42 -9.74 -9.78
C ASN A 87 5.58 -10.21 -10.96
N GLY A 88 5.13 -9.27 -11.80
CA GLY A 88 4.38 -9.58 -13.02
C GLY A 88 3.12 -10.41 -12.74
N ASP A 89 3.03 -11.57 -13.37
CA ASP A 89 1.84 -12.45 -13.34
C ASP A 89 1.87 -13.52 -12.25
N GLU A 90 2.81 -13.45 -11.31
CA GLU A 90 2.89 -14.46 -10.25
C GLU A 90 1.68 -14.43 -9.31
N MET A 91 1.39 -15.56 -8.67
CA MET A 91 0.31 -15.68 -7.69
C MET A 91 0.78 -15.29 -6.29
N ILE A 92 -0.16 -15.01 -5.38
CA ILE A 92 0.16 -14.60 -4.00
C ILE A 92 0.97 -15.68 -3.27
N LEU A 93 0.61 -16.96 -3.43
CA LEU A 93 1.30 -18.08 -2.80
C LEU A 93 2.76 -18.16 -3.26
N GLN A 94 3.02 -17.96 -4.55
CA GLN A 94 4.36 -17.94 -5.12
C GLN A 94 5.20 -16.75 -4.62
N ALA A 95 4.58 -15.57 -4.51
CA ALA A 95 5.24 -14.39 -3.95
C ALA A 95 5.63 -14.59 -2.47
N TYR A 96 4.75 -15.23 -1.70
CA TYR A 96 5.02 -15.62 -0.32
C TYR A 96 6.20 -16.58 -0.23
N GLU A 97 6.20 -17.68 -0.99
CA GLU A 97 7.30 -18.66 -1.00
C GLU A 97 8.65 -18.02 -1.36
N ARG A 98 8.69 -17.14 -2.37
CA ARG A 98 9.90 -16.39 -2.70
C ARG A 98 10.41 -15.60 -1.50
N SER A 99 9.53 -14.87 -0.82
CA SER A 99 9.94 -14.03 0.32
C SER A 99 10.52 -14.84 1.47
N VAL A 100 9.90 -16.00 1.76
CA VAL A 100 10.35 -16.91 2.82
C VAL A 100 11.71 -17.48 2.46
N ASN A 101 11.87 -17.93 1.22
CA ASN A 101 13.13 -18.51 0.74
C ASN A 101 14.26 -17.47 0.65
N ALA A 102 13.95 -16.21 0.33
CA ALA A 102 14.93 -15.13 0.31
C ALA A 102 15.41 -14.72 1.72
N THR A 103 14.61 -14.98 2.75
CA THR A 103 14.95 -14.64 4.14
C THR A 103 15.75 -15.74 4.84
N GLN A 104 15.76 -16.96 4.29
CA GLN A 104 16.62 -18.04 4.77
C GLN A 104 18.09 -17.67 4.52
N PRO A 105 18.95 -17.59 5.56
CA PRO A 105 20.38 -17.45 5.34
C PRO A 105 20.85 -18.70 4.58
N THR A 106 21.52 -18.50 3.44
CA THR A 106 22.09 -19.58 2.62
C THR A 106 23.18 -20.39 3.34
N ASN A 107 23.51 -20.04 4.59
CA ASN A 107 24.37 -20.81 5.47
C ASN A 107 23.51 -21.57 6.49
N THR A 108 22.85 -22.64 6.02
CA THR A 108 22.22 -23.62 6.92
C THR A 108 23.33 -24.43 7.59
N VAL A 109 23.67 -24.08 8.83
CA VAL A 109 24.63 -24.84 9.63
C VAL A 109 23.85 -25.98 10.31
N HIS A 110 24.07 -27.21 9.87
CA HIS A 110 23.53 -28.39 10.54
C HIS A 110 24.42 -28.73 11.73
N PHE A 111 23.96 -28.42 12.94
CA PHE A 111 24.60 -28.92 14.15
C PHE A 111 24.21 -30.39 14.34
N VAL A 112 25.16 -31.28 14.09
CA VAL A 112 25.03 -32.69 14.49
C VAL A 112 25.42 -32.75 15.96
N ILE A 113 24.43 -32.89 16.84
CA ILE A 113 24.70 -33.25 18.24
C ILE A 113 25.02 -34.73 18.23
N HIS A 114 26.29 -35.06 18.45
CA HIS A 114 26.71 -36.43 18.69
C HIS A 114 26.34 -36.76 20.15
N GLU A 115 25.28 -37.52 20.35
CA GLU A 115 25.03 -38.15 21.66
C GLU A 115 26.03 -39.31 21.78
N GLU A 116 27.24 -39.01 22.23
CA GLU A 116 28.14 -40.03 22.75
C GLU A 116 27.56 -40.49 24.09
N ALA A 117 27.12 -41.75 24.11
CA ALA A 117 26.62 -42.40 25.32
C ALA A 117 27.80 -42.67 26.25
N ASP A 118 28.20 -41.67 27.04
CA ASP A 118 29.26 -41.86 28.03
C ASP A 118 28.69 -42.24 29.40
N GLU A 119 28.86 -43.52 29.68
CA GLU A 119 29.02 -44.05 31.02
C GLU A 119 30.02 -43.18 31.81
N TYR A 120 29.51 -42.51 32.85
CA TYR A 120 30.17 -42.22 34.14
C TYR A 120 31.71 -42.13 34.14
N LEU A 121 32.27 -40.93 33.95
CA LEU A 121 33.48 -40.52 34.65
C LEU A 121 33.41 -39.02 35.00
N GLY A 122 33.43 -38.73 36.30
CA GLY A 122 33.50 -37.37 36.82
C GLY A 122 34.80 -36.69 36.40
N ALA A 123 34.67 -35.63 35.60
CA ALA A 123 35.74 -34.69 35.34
C ALA A 123 35.45 -33.39 36.10
N GLU A 124 36.34 -33.10 37.03
CA GLU A 124 36.46 -31.91 37.86
C GLU A 124 36.52 -30.65 36.96
N ILE A 125 35.60 -29.71 37.18
CA ILE A 125 35.51 -28.46 36.43
C ILE A 125 36.64 -27.55 36.93
N TYR A 126 37.76 -27.50 36.21
CA TYR A 126 38.75 -26.46 36.40
C TYR A 126 38.18 -25.16 35.82
N GLU A 127 37.92 -24.16 36.66
CA GLU A 127 37.60 -22.81 36.21
C GLU A 127 38.84 -22.23 35.50
N LEU A 128 38.83 -22.29 34.17
CA LEU A 128 39.79 -21.59 33.33
C LEU A 128 39.33 -20.13 33.27
N GLU A 129 40.04 -19.26 33.98
CA GLU A 129 39.81 -17.81 33.98
C GLU A 129 40.27 -17.26 32.61
N ASP A 130 39.37 -17.34 31.63
CA ASP A 130 39.59 -16.80 30.30
C ASP A 130 39.45 -15.27 30.36
N GLU A 131 40.60 -14.61 30.58
CA GLU A 131 40.75 -13.17 30.45
C GLU A 131 40.35 -12.76 29.02
N ALA A 132 39.12 -12.26 28.86
CA ALA A 132 38.58 -11.89 27.57
C ALA A 132 39.32 -10.67 27.01
N VAL A 133 40.29 -10.91 26.13
CA VAL A 133 40.98 -9.86 25.37
C VAL A 133 40.01 -9.30 24.32
N VAL A 134 39.21 -8.30 24.71
CA VAL A 134 38.33 -7.57 23.79
C VAL A 134 39.17 -6.58 22.98
N ALA A 135 39.55 -6.96 21.76
CA ALA A 135 40.14 -6.02 20.81
C ALA A 135 39.03 -5.17 20.17
N ALA A 136 39.12 -3.83 20.32
CA ALA A 136 38.19 -2.91 19.68
C ALA A 136 38.37 -2.95 18.14
N ALA A 137 37.34 -3.40 17.42
CA ALA A 137 37.34 -3.39 15.97
C ALA A 137 37.14 -1.96 15.44
N GLU A 138 38.12 -1.45 14.71
CA GLU A 138 38.06 -0.13 14.08
C GLU A 138 37.02 -0.13 12.94
N ARG A 139 36.04 0.78 13.02
CA ARG A 139 35.01 0.92 11.99
C ARG A 139 35.39 2.02 11.01
N ASN A 140 35.45 1.68 9.73
CA ASN A 140 35.68 2.67 8.67
C ASN A 140 34.46 3.60 8.53
N ALA A 141 34.71 4.91 8.46
CA ALA A 141 33.65 5.90 8.28
C ALA A 141 32.97 5.72 6.91
N LYS A 142 31.63 5.65 6.91
CA LYS A 142 30.84 5.54 5.69
C LYS A 142 30.89 6.88 4.95
N ILE A 143 31.53 6.89 3.78
CA ILE A 143 31.51 8.04 2.87
C ILE A 143 30.18 8.00 2.10
N SER A 144 29.26 8.92 2.43
CA SER A 144 28.03 9.12 1.65
C SER A 144 28.30 10.00 0.45
N LYS A 145 27.88 9.58 -0.74
CA LYS A 145 27.92 10.42 -1.95
C LYS A 145 26.95 11.60 -1.81
N ASP A 146 27.41 12.78 -2.20
CA ASP A 146 26.58 13.98 -2.24
C ASP A 146 25.39 13.82 -3.19
N LYS A 147 24.25 14.37 -2.76
CA LYS A 147 22.98 14.30 -3.47
C LYS A 147 22.98 15.27 -4.64
N ARG A 148 23.07 14.75 -5.88
CA ARG A 148 22.93 15.55 -7.10
C ARG A 148 21.52 16.16 -7.16
N ARG A 149 21.43 17.48 -7.27
CA ARG A 149 20.18 18.18 -7.58
C ARG A 149 20.05 18.30 -9.10
N GLU A 150 19.00 17.75 -9.67
CA GLU A 150 18.62 18.05 -11.05
C GLU A 150 17.91 19.40 -11.09
N VAL A 151 18.52 20.36 -11.79
CA VAL A 151 17.86 21.60 -12.19
C VAL A 151 17.27 21.32 -13.57
N PHE A 152 15.94 21.22 -13.65
CA PHE A 152 15.26 21.09 -14.93
C PHE A 152 15.27 22.45 -15.62
N ASP A 153 15.85 22.49 -16.82
CA ASP A 153 15.77 23.64 -17.70
C ASP A 153 14.29 23.81 -18.10
N GLY A 154 13.70 24.94 -17.73
CA GLY A 154 12.25 25.12 -17.70
C GLY A 154 11.58 24.82 -19.04
N VAL A 155 10.52 24.02 -19.03
CA VAL A 155 9.73 23.72 -20.24
C VAL A 155 8.82 24.91 -20.56
N LEU A 156 9.02 25.52 -21.73
CA LEU A 156 8.11 26.54 -22.27
C LEU A 156 6.76 25.91 -22.63
N LEU A 157 5.70 26.40 -21.98
CA LEU A 157 4.34 25.99 -22.29
C LEU A 157 3.96 26.46 -23.71
N PRO A 158 3.34 25.59 -24.53
CA PRO A 158 2.84 26.00 -25.83
C PRO A 158 1.73 27.05 -25.67
N PRO A 159 1.62 28.01 -26.61
CA PRO A 159 0.66 29.09 -26.54
C PRO A 159 -0.77 28.54 -26.51
N ARG A 160 -1.54 28.93 -25.49
CA ARG A 160 -2.95 28.59 -25.36
C ARG A 160 -3.75 29.47 -26.30
N SER A 161 -4.51 28.88 -27.23
CA SER A 161 -5.48 29.62 -28.02
C SER A 161 -6.54 30.19 -27.08
N HIS A 162 -6.77 31.50 -27.14
CA HIS A 162 -7.77 32.19 -26.34
C HIS A 162 -9.18 31.75 -26.78
N GLY A 163 -9.70 30.72 -26.10
CA GLY A 163 -11.12 30.39 -26.12
C GLY A 163 -11.93 31.48 -25.40
N LYS A 164 -13.03 31.90 -26.03
CA LYS A 164 -13.90 32.99 -25.60
C LYS A 164 -14.34 32.88 -24.13
N GLY A 165 -14.06 33.93 -23.37
CA GLY A 165 -14.88 34.52 -22.30
C GLY A 165 -15.53 33.59 -21.27
N LYS A 166 -14.95 33.54 -20.07
CA LYS A 166 -15.74 33.61 -18.83
C LYS A 166 -14.94 34.40 -17.81
N GLU A 167 -15.33 35.66 -17.66
CA GLU A 167 -14.89 36.56 -16.61
C GLU A 167 -15.10 35.89 -15.24
N ARG A 168 -14.04 35.83 -14.44
CA ARG A 168 -14.16 35.68 -13.00
C ARG A 168 -13.59 36.95 -12.39
N GLU A 169 -14.48 37.70 -11.77
CA GLU A 169 -14.19 38.87 -10.96
C GLU A 169 -13.14 38.51 -9.91
N PHE A 170 -11.97 39.14 -9.98
CA PHE A 170 -10.95 39.03 -8.94
C PHE A 170 -11.32 40.00 -7.80
N PRO A 171 -11.25 39.57 -6.52
CA PRO A 171 -11.36 40.50 -5.41
C PRO A 171 -10.23 41.53 -5.49
N LYS A 172 -10.61 42.81 -5.55
CA LYS A 172 -9.68 43.94 -5.47
C LYS A 172 -8.95 43.88 -4.13
N GLN A 173 -7.63 43.68 -4.15
CA GLN A 173 -6.78 44.14 -3.07
C GLN A 173 -6.01 45.37 -3.53
N SER A 174 -6.22 46.40 -2.72
CA SER A 174 -5.83 47.79 -2.82
C SER A 174 -4.30 47.97 -2.82
N THR A 175 -3.87 48.98 -3.55
CA THR A 175 -2.60 49.72 -3.50
C THR A 175 -2.04 49.86 -2.06
N SER A 176 -0.72 49.91 -1.79
CA SER A 176 0.19 50.94 -2.30
C SER A 176 1.67 50.70 -1.89
N SER A 177 2.54 51.36 -2.66
CA SER A 177 3.77 52.07 -2.27
C SER A 177 5.02 51.31 -1.80
N THR A 178 5.97 51.19 -2.76
CA THR A 178 7.41 51.56 -2.70
C THR A 178 8.17 51.45 -1.37
N PRO A 179 9.33 50.78 -1.36
CA PRO A 179 10.42 51.12 -0.45
C PRO A 179 11.41 52.13 -1.07
N PRO A 180 12.02 53.01 -0.26
CA PRO A 180 12.79 54.16 -0.72
C PRO A 180 14.27 53.85 -0.98
N LEU A 181 14.86 54.64 -1.88
CA LEU A 181 16.29 54.91 -1.94
C LEU A 181 16.74 55.54 -0.60
N SER A 182 17.78 54.99 0.01
CA SER A 182 18.58 55.72 0.99
C SER A 182 20.07 55.50 0.72
N ILE A 183 20.69 56.57 0.25
CA ILE A 183 22.14 56.80 0.31
C ILE A 183 22.40 57.39 1.70
N SER A 184 23.40 56.89 2.43
CA SER A 184 24.11 57.69 3.42
C SER A 184 25.52 57.17 3.59
N HIS A 185 26.47 58.05 3.26
CA HIS A 185 27.87 58.01 3.69
C HIS A 185 27.96 57.94 5.22
N GLN A 186 28.95 57.19 5.72
CA GLN A 186 29.86 57.73 6.73
C GLN A 186 31.20 56.98 6.69
N SER A 187 32.23 57.81 6.68
CA SER A 187 33.67 57.56 6.77
C SER A 187 34.08 56.96 8.11
N GLU A 188 35.05 56.04 8.09
CA GLU A 188 36.24 56.05 8.97
C GLU A 188 37.11 54.81 8.68
N LEU A 189 38.30 55.01 8.12
CA LEU A 189 39.51 54.26 8.47
C LEU A 189 40.74 54.89 7.80
N ILE A 190 41.69 55.21 8.68
CA ILE A 190 43.06 55.76 8.53
C ILE A 190 43.16 57.29 8.56
#